data_AF-A0A0D2T9K2-F1
#
_entry.id   AF-A0A0D2T9K2-F1
#
_cell.length_a   1.000
_cell.length_b   1.000
_cell.length_c   1.000
_cell.angle_alpha   90.00
_cell.angle_beta   90.00
_cell.angle_gamma   90.00
#
_symmetry.space_group_name_H-M   'P 1'
#
loop_
_entity.id
_entity.type
_entity.pdbx_description
1 polymer ?
#
loop_
_entity_poly.entity_id
_entity_poly.type
_entity_poly.pdbx_seq_one_letter_code
_entity_poly.pdbx_strand_id
1 'polypeptide(L)'
;MVVSLISYLCFVLVICTNVIFTLSFSSAQSNGCSAKSGKFSTNSTYSQNLDLILSTLPSNGSQNGGRHCLWGCVECINSSIEGIIKQCPNQKETIYWGPRISSSTCMLRHANHNFFSVMEVIPSFTVPNPNDISPSSQDQFNETFPMLMEILMKNASSGSKFATGNMNFTDSEKVYGLVQCTPNISNTDCRICLQGAMVELSECCGKKQGGRVLRPSCIAWFELSLFYDSSSIDTPYLTPFDPPLTPGFSPPEATRNKFILLPFVIVSISCFFGY
;
A
#
# COMPACT_ATOMS: atom_id res chain seq x y z
N MET A 1 49.52 -8.40 26.82
CA MET A 1 48.28 -9.20 26.96
C MET A 1 47.02 -8.34 27.06
N VAL A 2 47.01 -7.26 27.85
CA VAL A 2 45.84 -6.37 28.05
C VAL A 2 45.39 -5.62 26.78
N VAL A 3 46.33 -5.15 25.94
CA VAL A 3 46.03 -4.41 24.68
C VAL A 3 45.28 -5.27 23.66
N SER A 4 45.54 -6.58 23.64
CA SER A 4 44.89 -7.53 22.72
C SER A 4 43.42 -7.79 23.09
N LEU A 5 43.12 -7.85 24.41
CA LEU A 5 41.75 -8.01 24.90
C LEU A 5 40.88 -6.78 24.58
N ILE A 6 41.43 -5.57 24.71
CA ILE A 6 40.70 -4.33 24.43
C ILE A 6 40.36 -4.23 22.95
N SER A 7 41.32 -4.56 22.07
CA SER A 7 41.08 -4.59 20.62
C SER A 7 39.99 -5.59 20.22
N TYR A 8 40.01 -6.78 20.83
CA TYR A 8 38.99 -7.81 20.59
C TYR A 8 37.60 -7.39 21.09
N LEU A 9 37.50 -6.80 22.28
CA LEU A 9 36.23 -6.27 22.79
C LEU A 9 35.68 -5.14 21.91
N CYS A 10 36.52 -4.23 21.42
CA CYS A 10 36.09 -3.18 20.49
C CYS A 10 35.58 -3.77 19.17
N PHE A 11 36.24 -4.79 18.63
CA PHE A 11 35.81 -5.44 17.38
C PHE A 11 34.48 -6.17 17.55
N VAL A 12 34.29 -6.87 18.67
CA VAL A 12 33.01 -7.53 19.00
C VAL A 12 31.90 -6.50 19.22
N LEU A 13 32.17 -5.39 19.89
CA LEU A 13 31.19 -4.31 20.08
C LEU A 13 30.78 -3.67 18.75
N VAL A 14 31.73 -3.41 17.84
CA VAL A 14 31.45 -2.86 16.51
C VAL A 14 30.64 -3.85 15.66
N ILE A 15 30.97 -5.14 15.70
CA ILE A 15 30.17 -6.17 15.02
C ILE A 15 28.79 -6.26 15.64
N CYS A 16 28.66 -6.26 16.97
CA CYS A 16 27.37 -6.28 17.66
C CYS A 16 26.53 -5.04 17.32
N THR A 17 27.09 -3.84 17.27
CA THR A 17 26.33 -2.63 16.89
C THR A 17 25.90 -2.66 15.44
N ASN A 18 26.74 -3.17 14.51
CA ASN A 18 26.37 -3.32 13.10
C ASN A 18 25.32 -4.43 12.91
N VAL A 19 25.40 -5.53 13.66
CA VAL A 19 24.41 -6.62 13.65
C VAL A 19 23.09 -6.20 14.30
N ILE A 20 23.13 -5.37 15.35
CA ILE A 20 21.92 -4.78 15.96
C ILE A 20 21.28 -3.76 14.99
N PHE A 21 22.09 -2.97 14.26
CA PHE A 21 21.60 -2.06 13.23
C PHE A 21 20.98 -2.81 12.04
N THR A 22 21.52 -3.96 11.65
CA THR A 22 20.91 -4.79 10.58
C THR A 22 19.70 -5.59 11.06
N LEU A 23 19.58 -5.89 12.35
CA LEU A 23 18.41 -6.57 12.95
C LEU A 23 17.27 -5.63 13.34
N SER A 24 17.39 -4.32 13.09
CA SER A 24 16.38 -3.32 13.43
C SER A 24 15.91 -2.52 12.21
N PHE A 25 15.73 -3.17 11.07
CA PHE A 25 14.79 -2.71 10.04
C PHE A 25 13.58 -3.65 10.03
N SER A 26 12.87 -3.72 11.14
CA SER A 26 11.46 -4.08 11.08
C SER A 26 10.78 -2.98 10.28
N SER A 27 10.59 -3.21 8.97
CA SER A 27 9.55 -2.50 8.24
C SER A 27 8.27 -2.66 9.06
N ALA A 28 7.71 -1.55 9.53
CA ALA A 28 6.55 -1.57 10.40
C ALA A 28 5.40 -2.29 9.66
N GLN A 29 5.11 -3.52 10.08
CA GLN A 29 4.04 -4.33 9.50
C GLN A 29 2.72 -3.81 10.05
N SER A 30 1.74 -3.59 9.19
CA SER A 30 0.41 -3.11 9.57
C SER A 30 -0.59 -4.24 9.37
N ASN A 31 -1.33 -4.60 10.43
CA ASN A 31 -2.26 -5.73 10.37
C ASN A 31 -3.46 -5.51 11.28
N GLY A 32 -4.61 -6.02 10.85
CA GLY A 32 -5.83 -6.08 11.63
C GLY A 32 -6.39 -7.49 11.70
N CYS A 33 -6.68 -7.95 12.90
CA CYS A 33 -7.37 -9.21 13.14
C CYS A 33 -8.75 -8.92 13.75
N SER A 34 -9.84 -9.37 13.12
CA SER A 34 -11.19 -9.11 13.64
C SER A 34 -11.59 -10.14 14.68
N ALA A 35 -11.60 -9.74 15.96
CA ALA A 35 -12.08 -10.61 17.04
C ALA A 35 -13.59 -10.92 16.94
N LYS A 36 -14.37 -10.04 16.28
CA LYS A 36 -15.83 -10.16 16.15
C LYS A 36 -16.24 -11.25 15.15
N SER A 37 -15.42 -11.50 14.14
CA SER A 37 -15.70 -12.48 13.08
C SER A 37 -15.47 -13.92 13.53
N GLY A 38 -14.91 -14.11 14.73
CA GLY A 38 -14.70 -15.39 15.36
C GLY A 38 -13.47 -16.13 14.84
N LYS A 39 -13.15 -17.24 15.51
CA LYS A 39 -12.02 -18.10 15.14
C LYS A 39 -12.49 -19.34 14.39
N PHE A 40 -11.66 -19.87 13.50
CA PHE A 40 -11.85 -21.19 12.89
C PHE A 40 -11.02 -22.23 13.65
N SER A 41 -11.46 -23.49 13.62
CA SER A 41 -10.68 -24.60 14.17
C SER A 41 -9.72 -25.17 13.13
N THR A 42 -8.60 -25.71 13.59
CA THR A 42 -7.65 -26.45 12.76
C THR A 42 -8.38 -27.57 12.01
N ASN A 43 -8.05 -27.75 10.72
CA ASN A 43 -8.63 -28.77 9.84
C ASN A 43 -10.15 -28.64 9.60
N SER A 44 -10.76 -27.50 9.96
CA SER A 44 -12.13 -27.18 9.51
C SER A 44 -12.16 -26.95 7.99
N THR A 45 -13.36 -27.05 7.39
CA THR A 45 -13.57 -26.68 5.98
C THR A 45 -13.07 -25.27 5.68
N TYR A 46 -13.27 -24.32 6.60
CA TYR A 46 -12.75 -22.95 6.45
C TYR A 46 -11.22 -22.93 6.37
N SER A 47 -10.53 -23.64 7.28
CA SER A 47 -9.06 -23.71 7.31
C SER A 47 -8.51 -24.30 6.00
N GLN A 48 -9.05 -25.45 5.57
CA GLN A 48 -8.61 -26.12 4.35
C GLN A 48 -8.84 -25.26 3.10
N ASN A 49 -9.98 -24.57 3.04
CA ASN A 49 -10.29 -23.66 1.94
C ASN A 49 -9.34 -22.45 1.92
N LEU A 50 -9.03 -21.86 3.09
CA LEU A 50 -8.09 -20.76 3.19
C LEU A 50 -6.68 -21.20 2.76
N ASP A 51 -6.19 -22.34 3.25
CA ASP A 51 -4.86 -22.87 2.91
C ASP A 51 -4.73 -23.13 1.39
N LEU A 52 -5.79 -23.69 0.78
CA LEU A 52 -5.85 -23.91 -0.67
C LEU A 52 -5.79 -22.59 -1.44
N ILE A 53 -6.54 -21.56 -1.02
CA ILE A 53 -6.51 -20.26 -1.69
C ILE A 53 -5.13 -19.62 -1.53
N LEU A 54 -4.59 -19.54 -0.31
CA LEU A 54 -3.30 -18.91 -0.05
C LEU A 54 -2.15 -19.57 -0.83
N SER A 55 -2.15 -20.90 -0.97
CA SER A 55 -1.13 -21.62 -1.75
C SER A 55 -1.20 -21.37 -3.26
N THR A 56 -2.33 -20.93 -3.79
CA THR A 56 -2.52 -20.65 -5.23
C THR A 56 -2.37 -19.16 -5.59
N LEU A 57 -2.36 -18.26 -4.61
CA LEU A 57 -2.21 -16.82 -4.85
C LEU A 57 -0.89 -16.45 -5.56
N PRO A 58 0.29 -16.98 -5.18
CA PRO A 58 1.55 -16.56 -5.80
C PRO A 58 1.62 -16.89 -7.30
N SER A 59 1.12 -18.07 -7.69
CA SER A 59 1.10 -18.50 -9.09
C SER A 59 0.05 -17.72 -9.91
N ASN A 60 -1.10 -17.40 -9.33
CA ASN A 60 -2.12 -16.59 -9.99
C ASN A 60 -1.70 -15.11 -10.15
N GLY A 61 -0.94 -14.56 -9.19
CA GLY A 61 -0.38 -13.21 -9.27
C GLY A 61 0.66 -13.05 -10.38
N SER A 62 1.39 -14.13 -10.68
CA SER A 62 2.32 -14.21 -11.82
C SER A 62 1.61 -14.23 -13.18
N GLN A 63 0.43 -14.86 -13.26
CA GLN A 63 -0.30 -15.02 -14.53
C GLN A 63 -1.23 -13.85 -14.91
N ASN A 64 -1.83 -13.17 -13.93
CA ASN A 64 -2.85 -12.13 -14.17
C ASN A 64 -2.35 -10.69 -13.94
N GLY A 65 -1.09 -10.50 -13.52
CA GLY A 65 -0.52 -9.19 -13.17
C GLY A 65 -0.20 -8.25 -14.35
N GLY A 66 -0.52 -8.63 -15.58
CA GLY A 66 -0.07 -7.91 -16.78
C GLY A 66 1.46 -7.79 -16.86
N ARG A 67 1.97 -6.91 -17.76
CA ARG A 67 3.41 -6.60 -17.89
C ARG A 67 4.07 -6.03 -16.61
N HIS A 68 3.28 -5.73 -15.60
CA HIS A 68 3.65 -5.01 -14.37
C HIS A 68 4.09 -5.93 -13.22
N CYS A 69 3.89 -7.25 -13.32
CA CYS A 69 4.43 -8.23 -12.37
C CYS A 69 5.75 -8.82 -12.87
N LEU A 70 6.83 -8.03 -12.91
CA LEU A 70 8.11 -8.55 -13.44
C LEU A 70 9.20 -8.90 -12.42
N TRP A 71 9.11 -8.49 -11.15
CA TRP A 71 9.90 -9.05 -10.02
C TRP A 71 9.45 -8.35 -8.72
N GLY A 72 9.24 -9.08 -7.62
CA GLY A 72 8.83 -8.53 -6.32
C GLY A 72 7.37 -8.78 -5.91
N CYS A 73 6.44 -8.98 -6.87
CA CYS A 73 5.04 -9.30 -6.55
C CYS A 73 4.91 -10.65 -5.83
N VAL A 74 5.48 -11.72 -6.39
CA VAL A 74 5.43 -13.07 -5.77
C VAL A 74 6.04 -13.06 -4.37
N GLU A 75 7.15 -12.36 -4.19
CA GLU A 75 7.81 -12.21 -2.89
C GLU A 75 6.94 -11.45 -1.88
N CYS A 76 6.31 -10.36 -2.31
CA CYS A 76 5.39 -9.56 -1.53
C CYS A 76 4.11 -10.34 -1.14
N ILE A 77 3.58 -11.17 -2.04
CA ILE A 77 2.47 -12.09 -1.77
C ILE A 77 2.89 -13.12 -0.72
N ASN A 78 4.03 -13.81 -0.92
CA ASN A 78 4.54 -14.83 0.00
C ASN A 78 4.77 -14.25 1.40
N SER A 79 5.42 -13.09 1.50
CA SER A 79 5.64 -12.41 2.77
C SER A 79 4.32 -12.01 3.46
N SER A 80 3.30 -11.66 2.67
CA SER A 80 1.96 -11.35 3.20
C SER A 80 1.25 -12.58 3.73
N ILE A 81 1.39 -13.72 3.06
CA ILE A 81 0.87 -15.03 3.52
C ILE A 81 1.55 -15.44 4.83
N GLU A 82 2.88 -15.35 4.92
CA GLU A 82 3.59 -15.65 6.16
C GLU A 82 3.16 -14.72 7.30
N GLY A 83 3.00 -13.43 6.99
CA GLY A 83 2.54 -12.41 7.92
C GLY A 83 1.17 -12.72 8.50
N ILE A 84 0.19 -13.06 7.66
CA ILE A 84 -1.18 -13.32 8.11
C ILE A 84 -1.28 -14.55 9.02
N ILE A 85 -0.53 -15.61 8.69
CA ILE A 85 -0.48 -16.85 9.47
C ILE A 85 0.14 -16.58 10.85
N LYS A 86 1.21 -15.78 10.90
CA LYS A 86 1.95 -15.49 12.14
C LYS A 86 1.20 -14.50 13.04
N GLN A 87 0.65 -13.43 12.46
CA GLN A 87 0.09 -12.29 13.20
C GLN A 87 -1.36 -12.52 13.64
N CYS A 88 -2.17 -13.21 12.82
CA CYS A 88 -3.58 -13.43 13.07
C CYS A 88 -3.96 -14.93 13.04
N PRO A 89 -3.41 -15.76 13.94
CA PRO A 89 -3.66 -17.20 13.90
C PRO A 89 -5.14 -17.52 14.12
N ASN A 90 -5.67 -18.39 13.25
CA ASN A 90 -7.01 -18.96 13.33
C ASN A 90 -8.18 -17.95 13.25
N GLN A 91 -7.96 -16.73 12.74
CA GLN A 91 -8.98 -15.69 12.66
C GLN A 91 -9.81 -15.81 11.38
N LYS A 92 -11.14 -15.69 11.45
CA LYS A 92 -12.00 -15.76 10.24
C LYS A 92 -12.02 -14.47 9.42
N GLU A 93 -11.45 -13.39 9.94
CA GLU A 93 -11.25 -12.17 9.19
C GLU A 93 -9.96 -11.48 9.61
N THR A 94 -9.16 -11.16 8.60
CA THR A 94 -7.87 -10.52 8.77
C THR A 94 -7.55 -9.65 7.57
N ILE A 95 -6.73 -8.63 7.81
CA ILE A 95 -6.13 -7.79 6.79
C ILE A 95 -4.68 -7.56 7.18
N TYR A 96 -3.78 -7.71 6.22
CA TYR A 96 -2.35 -7.61 6.43
C TYR A 96 -1.73 -6.82 5.28
N TRP A 97 -1.03 -5.73 5.61
CA TRP A 97 -0.18 -5.02 4.68
C TRP A 97 1.26 -5.50 4.86
N GLY A 98 1.74 -6.23 3.85
CA GLY A 98 3.08 -6.74 3.78
C GLY A 98 4.15 -5.67 3.74
N PRO A 99 5.39 -6.06 4.07
CA PRO A 99 6.52 -5.14 4.07
C PRO A 99 6.71 -4.52 2.69
N ARG A 100 7.37 -3.36 2.67
CA ARG A 100 7.74 -2.73 1.40
C ARG A 100 8.83 -3.56 0.74
N ILE A 101 8.52 -4.19 -0.39
CA ILE A 101 9.47 -4.97 -1.20
C ILE A 101 9.52 -4.32 -2.58
N SER A 102 10.70 -3.87 -3.01
CA SER A 102 10.91 -3.22 -4.33
C SER A 102 9.86 -2.15 -4.61
N SER A 103 9.73 -1.20 -3.68
CA SER A 103 8.75 -0.10 -3.68
C SER A 103 7.26 -0.50 -3.58
N SER A 104 6.94 -1.79 -3.56
CA SER A 104 5.57 -2.31 -3.50
C SER A 104 5.16 -2.73 -2.09
N THR A 105 3.88 -2.60 -1.77
CA THR A 105 3.27 -3.17 -0.56
C THR A 105 2.05 -4.01 -0.99
N CYS A 106 1.91 -5.21 -0.44
CA CYS A 106 0.77 -6.07 -0.73
C CYS A 106 -0.20 -6.02 0.44
N MET A 107 -1.48 -5.86 0.14
CA MET A 107 -2.55 -6.07 1.08
C MET A 107 -3.17 -7.43 0.82
N LEU A 108 -3.07 -8.32 1.80
CA LEU A 108 -3.77 -9.59 1.82
C LEU A 108 -4.91 -9.49 2.83
N ARG A 109 -6.13 -9.74 2.37
CA ARG A 109 -7.34 -9.73 3.20
C ARG A 109 -8.11 -11.03 3.02
N HIS A 110 -8.58 -11.62 4.11
CA HIS A 110 -9.61 -12.64 4.03
C HIS A 110 -10.72 -12.41 5.06
N ALA A 111 -11.92 -12.90 4.76
CA ALA A 111 -13.07 -12.84 5.65
C ALA A 111 -14.02 -14.02 5.41
N ASN A 112 -14.96 -14.22 6.33
CA ASN A 112 -16.09 -15.15 6.22
C ASN A 112 -17.38 -14.47 5.74
N HIS A 113 -17.30 -13.21 5.33
CA HIS A 113 -18.40 -12.43 4.77
C HIS A 113 -17.91 -11.70 3.52
N ASN A 114 -18.86 -11.28 2.67
CA ASN A 114 -18.51 -10.54 1.46
C ASN A 114 -18.15 -9.09 1.80
N PHE A 115 -16.96 -8.67 1.41
CA PHE A 115 -16.47 -7.30 1.51
C PHE A 115 -16.23 -6.66 0.13
N PHE A 116 -16.55 -7.35 -0.97
CA PHE A 116 -16.47 -6.76 -2.30
C PHE A 116 -17.58 -5.76 -2.53
N SER A 117 -17.24 -4.65 -3.19
CA SER A 117 -18.16 -3.53 -3.44
C SER A 117 -18.74 -2.89 -2.19
N VAL A 118 -18.10 -3.13 -1.03
CA VAL A 118 -18.39 -2.46 0.23
C VAL A 118 -17.23 -1.53 0.55
N MET A 119 -17.54 -0.27 0.86
CA MET A 119 -16.53 0.69 1.33
C MET A 119 -16.25 0.45 2.80
N GLU A 120 -15.00 0.18 3.12
CA GLU A 120 -14.51 0.01 4.49
C GLU A 120 -13.23 0.79 4.70
N VAL A 121 -13.18 1.49 5.83
CA VAL A 121 -12.07 2.37 6.21
C VAL A 121 -11.37 1.91 7.49
N ILE A 122 -11.83 0.82 8.12
CA ILE A 122 -11.29 0.29 9.38
C ILE A 122 -10.86 -1.17 9.16
N PRO A 123 -9.67 -1.58 9.64
CA PRO A 123 -8.69 -0.76 10.36
C PRO A 123 -7.99 0.26 9.44
N SER A 124 -7.59 1.40 10.00
CA SER A 124 -6.76 2.38 9.30
C SER A 124 -5.40 2.46 9.98
N PHE A 125 -4.32 2.45 9.19
CA PHE A 125 -2.96 2.58 9.69
C PHE A 125 -2.23 3.72 9.00
N THR A 126 -1.58 4.56 9.80
CA THR A 126 -0.70 5.63 9.32
C THR A 126 0.76 5.21 9.47
N VAL A 127 1.55 5.32 8.40
CA VAL A 127 2.99 5.00 8.42
C VAL A 127 3.77 6.27 8.03
N PRO A 128 4.28 7.04 9.00
CA PRO A 128 5.06 8.24 8.72
C PRO A 128 6.47 7.89 8.22
N ASN A 129 7.02 8.73 7.35
CA ASN A 129 8.45 8.71 7.06
C ASN A 129 9.23 9.11 8.34
N PRO A 130 10.37 8.46 8.65
CA PRO A 130 11.16 8.81 9.84
C PRO A 130 11.70 10.23 9.80
N ASN A 131 11.96 10.77 8.60
CA ASN A 131 12.56 12.08 8.40
C ASN A 131 11.50 13.19 8.33
N ASP A 132 11.84 14.34 8.90
CA ASP A 132 11.03 15.55 8.82
C ASP A 132 11.39 16.37 7.57
N ILE A 133 10.40 17.08 7.03
CA ILE A 133 10.66 18.09 6.00
C ILE A 133 11.43 19.27 6.61
N SER A 134 12.23 19.97 5.80
CA SER A 134 12.95 21.15 6.28
C SER A 134 11.97 22.23 6.74
N PRO A 135 12.18 22.87 7.92
CA PRO A 135 11.35 23.99 8.36
C PRO A 135 11.29 25.14 7.35
N SER A 136 12.31 25.31 6.51
CA SER A 136 12.38 26.39 5.50
C SER A 136 11.45 26.19 4.31
N SER A 137 11.03 24.95 4.02
CA SER A 137 10.16 24.62 2.88
C SER A 137 8.79 24.07 3.29
N GLN A 138 8.51 24.05 4.61
CA GLN A 138 7.28 23.52 5.20
C GLN A 138 6.03 24.28 4.74
N ASP A 139 6.07 25.60 4.63
CA ASP A 139 4.91 26.41 4.23
C ASP A 139 4.55 26.15 2.76
N GLN A 140 5.54 26.12 1.87
CA GLN A 140 5.34 25.82 0.45
C GLN A 140 4.83 24.38 0.25
N PHE A 141 5.33 23.44 1.06
CA PHE A 141 4.83 22.06 1.07
C PHE A 141 3.36 22.01 1.52
N ASN A 142 3.00 22.72 2.58
CA ASN A 142 1.62 22.76 3.10
C ASN A 142 0.62 23.35 2.10
N GLU A 143 1.07 24.24 1.21
CA GLU A 143 0.24 24.75 0.10
C GLU A 143 0.15 23.74 -1.05
N THR A 144 1.27 23.10 -1.40
CA THR A 144 1.41 22.25 -2.60
C THR A 144 0.80 20.87 -2.42
N PHE A 145 0.99 20.25 -1.26
CA PHE A 145 0.57 18.88 -0.99
C PHE A 145 -0.96 18.66 -1.13
N PRO A 146 -1.83 19.51 -0.55
CA PRO A 146 -3.28 19.38 -0.72
C PRO A 146 -3.73 19.49 -2.17
N MET A 147 -3.09 20.36 -2.97
CA MET A 147 -3.40 20.53 -4.39
C MET A 147 -3.08 19.27 -5.19
N LEU A 148 -1.88 18.69 -4.98
CA LEU A 148 -1.52 17.43 -5.60
C LEU A 148 -2.51 16.32 -5.22
N MET A 149 -2.80 16.15 -3.94
CA MET A 149 -3.68 15.08 -3.48
C MET A 149 -5.11 15.20 -4.02
N GLU A 150 -5.69 16.40 -4.11
CA GLU A 150 -7.03 16.58 -4.71
C GLU A 150 -7.05 16.17 -6.19
N ILE A 151 -6.01 16.49 -6.97
CA ILE A 151 -5.88 16.06 -8.37
C ILE A 151 -5.85 14.53 -8.47
N LEU A 152 -5.01 13.89 -7.64
CA LEU A 152 -4.89 12.42 -7.65
C LEU A 152 -6.20 11.75 -7.24
N MET A 153 -6.86 12.24 -6.18
CA MET A 153 -8.15 11.73 -5.73
C MET A 153 -9.21 11.83 -6.82
N LYS A 154 -9.28 12.96 -7.52
CA LYS A 154 -10.21 13.16 -8.63
C LYS A 154 -9.95 12.16 -9.76
N ASN A 155 -8.69 12.00 -10.17
CA ASN A 155 -8.32 11.11 -11.26
C ASN A 155 -8.66 9.66 -10.92
N ALA A 156 -8.23 9.17 -9.74
CA ALA A 156 -8.52 7.80 -9.29
C ALA A 156 -10.02 7.54 -9.12
N SER A 157 -10.80 8.54 -8.69
CA SER A 157 -12.24 8.42 -8.51
C SER A 157 -13.05 8.53 -9.81
N SER A 158 -12.41 8.90 -10.94
CA SER A 158 -13.09 9.08 -12.23
C SER A 158 -13.01 7.88 -13.16
N GLY A 159 -12.15 6.90 -12.88
CA GLY A 159 -12.04 5.70 -13.70
C GLY A 159 -11.09 4.64 -13.15
N SER A 160 -9.78 4.89 -13.28
CA SER A 160 -8.70 3.92 -13.08
C SER A 160 -8.56 3.34 -11.66
N LYS A 161 -9.26 3.90 -10.66
CA LYS A 161 -9.09 3.56 -9.23
C LYS A 161 -7.66 3.71 -8.74
N PHE A 162 -6.84 4.45 -9.48
CA PHE A 162 -5.42 4.60 -9.27
C PHE A 162 -4.98 5.90 -9.93
N ALA A 163 -4.13 6.67 -9.26
CA ALA A 163 -3.48 7.83 -9.86
C ALA A 163 -2.12 8.05 -9.18
N THR A 164 -1.15 8.49 -9.97
CA THR A 164 0.11 9.02 -9.45
C THR A 164 0.37 10.40 -10.03
N GLY A 165 1.22 11.17 -9.37
CA GLY A 165 1.59 12.49 -9.87
C GLY A 165 2.55 13.18 -8.93
N ASN A 166 3.15 14.25 -9.42
CA ASN A 166 4.11 15.02 -8.64
C ASN A 166 3.91 16.52 -8.86
N MET A 167 4.38 17.30 -7.90
CA MET A 167 4.37 18.75 -7.98
C MET A 167 5.62 19.32 -7.31
N ASN A 168 6.21 20.33 -7.94
CA ASN A 168 7.31 21.08 -7.33
C ASN A 168 6.72 21.98 -6.25
N PHE A 169 7.33 21.99 -5.06
CA PHE A 169 6.99 22.94 -3.99
C PHE A 169 8.13 23.95 -3.74
N THR A 170 9.34 23.65 -4.24
CA THR A 170 10.44 24.61 -4.35
C THR A 170 11.09 24.48 -5.74
N ASP A 171 12.12 25.29 -6.02
CA ASP A 171 12.86 25.20 -7.29
C ASP A 171 13.60 23.87 -7.48
N SER A 172 13.88 23.15 -6.39
CA SER A 172 14.67 21.91 -6.40
C SER A 172 13.96 20.70 -5.81
N GLU A 173 12.86 20.89 -5.07
CA GLU A 173 12.16 19.82 -4.36
C GLU A 173 10.76 19.56 -4.95
N LYS A 174 10.40 18.27 -4.97
CA LYS A 174 9.10 17.79 -5.44
C LYS A 174 8.45 16.91 -4.39
N VAL A 175 7.13 16.92 -4.36
CA VAL A 175 6.34 15.91 -3.69
C VAL A 175 5.79 14.95 -4.74
N TYR A 176 5.93 13.65 -4.50
CA TYR A 176 5.37 12.58 -5.31
C TYR A 176 4.21 11.95 -4.53
N GLY A 177 3.09 11.70 -5.20
CA GLY A 177 1.88 11.17 -4.60
C GLY A 177 1.33 9.98 -5.39
N LEU A 178 0.73 9.05 -4.67
CA LEU A 178 0.03 7.89 -5.20
C LEU A 178 -1.25 7.67 -4.38
N VAL A 179 -2.35 7.46 -5.07
CA VAL A 179 -3.62 7.03 -4.45
C VAL A 179 -4.16 5.83 -5.19
N GLN A 180 -4.79 4.91 -4.47
CA GLN A 180 -5.42 3.74 -5.06
C GLN A 180 -6.65 3.33 -4.26
N CYS A 181 -7.70 2.92 -4.97
CA CYS A 181 -8.92 2.33 -4.44
C CYS A 181 -8.99 0.86 -4.84
N THR A 182 -9.75 0.07 -4.08
CA THR A 182 -10.08 -1.28 -4.54
C THR A 182 -10.95 -1.21 -5.80
N PRO A 183 -10.79 -2.14 -6.76
CA PRO A 183 -11.44 -2.02 -8.07
C PRO A 183 -12.97 -2.11 -8.02
N ASN A 184 -13.51 -2.73 -6.96
CA ASN A 184 -14.93 -3.10 -6.89
C ASN A 184 -15.82 -2.04 -6.22
N ILE A 185 -15.27 -0.95 -5.67
CA ILE A 185 -16.07 0.10 -5.03
C ILE A 185 -16.48 1.19 -6.03
N SER A 186 -17.58 1.89 -5.74
CA SER A 186 -18.09 2.95 -6.61
C SER A 186 -17.10 4.13 -6.72
N ASN A 187 -17.28 4.98 -7.74
CA ASN A 187 -16.49 6.21 -7.90
C ASN A 187 -16.67 7.16 -6.71
N THR A 188 -17.90 7.27 -6.22
CA THR A 188 -18.24 8.07 -5.03
C THR A 188 -17.55 7.52 -3.77
N ASP A 189 -17.64 6.21 -3.53
CA ASP A 189 -17.01 5.58 -2.36
C ASP A 189 -15.48 5.69 -2.40
N CYS A 190 -14.89 5.57 -3.60
CA CYS A 190 -13.46 5.78 -3.78
C CYS A 190 -13.07 7.20 -3.35
N ARG A 191 -13.82 8.22 -3.78
CA ARG A 191 -13.56 9.61 -3.39
C ARG A 191 -13.70 9.82 -1.88
N ILE A 192 -14.76 9.30 -1.27
CA ILE A 192 -14.99 9.40 0.18
C ILE A 192 -13.86 8.73 0.96
N CYS A 193 -13.45 7.53 0.55
CA CYS A 193 -12.36 6.81 1.21
C CYS A 193 -11.05 7.61 1.15
N LEU A 194 -10.70 8.14 -0.03
CA LEU A 194 -9.48 8.90 -0.24
C LEU A 194 -9.49 10.25 0.49
N GLN A 195 -10.63 10.96 0.54
CA GLN A 195 -10.77 12.19 1.31
C GLN A 195 -10.48 11.96 2.79
N GLY A 196 -11.05 10.91 3.38
CA GLY A 196 -10.74 10.56 4.75
C GLY A 196 -9.28 10.15 4.95
N ALA A 197 -8.65 9.53 3.94
CA ALA A 197 -7.24 9.16 4.01
C ALA A 197 -6.33 10.40 3.96
N MET A 198 -6.70 11.41 3.18
CA MET A 198 -5.96 12.69 3.12
C MET A 198 -5.98 13.43 4.47
N VAL A 199 -7.10 13.38 5.21
CA VAL A 199 -7.19 13.96 6.57
C VAL A 199 -6.20 13.26 7.49
N GLU A 200 -6.25 11.94 7.58
CA GLU A 200 -5.31 11.16 8.42
C GLU A 200 -3.85 11.37 8.02
N LEU A 201 -3.58 11.48 6.72
CA LEU A 201 -2.24 11.71 6.19
C LEU A 201 -1.70 13.09 6.60
N SER A 202 -2.56 14.12 6.58
CA SER A 202 -2.22 15.47 7.03
C SER A 202 -1.93 15.49 8.54
N GLU A 203 -2.75 14.81 9.33
CA GLU A 203 -2.60 14.72 10.79
C GLU A 203 -1.35 13.93 11.20
N CYS A 204 -1.08 12.77 10.58
CA CYS A 204 0.07 11.94 10.94
C CYS A 204 1.39 12.50 10.43
N CYS A 205 1.36 13.10 9.24
CA CYS A 205 2.52 13.13 8.38
C CYS A 205 2.75 14.48 7.71
N GLY A 206 1.97 15.53 8.03
CA GLY A 206 2.12 16.87 7.44
C GLY A 206 3.49 17.54 7.67
N LYS A 207 4.30 17.05 8.61
CA LYS A 207 5.68 17.53 8.86
C LYS A 207 6.77 16.53 8.40
N LYS A 208 6.37 15.43 7.78
CA LYS A 208 7.25 14.34 7.37
C LYS A 208 7.61 14.46 5.90
N GLN A 209 8.75 13.91 5.51
CA GLN A 209 9.15 13.78 4.10
C GLN A 209 8.31 12.75 3.32
N GLY A 210 7.39 12.09 4.00
CA GLY A 210 6.54 11.07 3.42
C GLY A 210 5.57 10.51 4.45
N GLY A 211 4.56 9.82 3.95
CA GLY A 211 3.53 9.23 4.79
C GLY A 211 2.62 8.32 3.99
N ARG A 212 2.04 7.34 4.68
CA ARG A 212 1.06 6.42 4.11
C ARG A 212 -0.15 6.32 5.01
N VAL A 213 -1.32 6.20 4.39
CA VAL A 213 -2.55 5.74 5.02
C VAL A 213 -2.98 4.45 4.33
N LEU A 214 -3.18 3.41 5.13
CA LEU A 214 -3.53 2.07 4.70
C LEU A 214 -4.92 1.72 5.21
N ARG A 215 -5.91 1.70 4.32
CA ARG A 215 -7.31 1.31 4.61
C ARG A 215 -7.76 0.15 3.72
N PRO A 216 -8.80 -0.62 4.12
CA PRO A 216 -9.25 -1.77 3.34
C PRO A 216 -9.71 -1.41 1.93
N SER A 217 -10.33 -0.24 1.74
CA SER A 217 -10.87 0.19 0.46
C SER A 217 -9.99 1.18 -0.31
N CYS A 218 -9.01 1.82 0.33
CA CYS A 218 -8.12 2.74 -0.35
C CYS A 218 -6.78 2.93 0.38
N ILE A 219 -5.79 3.41 -0.35
CA ILE A 219 -4.52 3.88 0.20
C ILE A 219 -4.18 5.26 -0.33
N ALA A 220 -3.44 6.03 0.47
CA ALA A 220 -2.82 7.28 0.07
C ALA A 220 -1.36 7.27 0.52
N TRP A 221 -0.45 7.65 -0.36
CA TRP A 221 0.99 7.62 -0.12
C TRP A 221 1.67 8.81 -0.78
N PHE A 222 2.49 9.53 -0.04
CA PHE A 222 3.45 10.48 -0.61
C PHE A 222 4.88 10.26 -0.10
N GLU A 223 5.86 10.67 -0.89
CA GLU A 223 7.27 10.82 -0.50
C GLU A 223 7.89 12.00 -1.27
N LEU A 224 8.97 12.58 -0.75
CA LEU A 224 9.76 13.60 -1.47
C LEU A 224 10.73 13.00 -2.52
N SER A 225 10.90 11.68 -2.51
CA SER A 225 11.68 10.93 -3.50
C SER A 225 10.75 10.09 -4.36
N LEU A 226 11.04 9.99 -5.67
CA LEU A 226 10.27 9.13 -6.57
C LEU A 226 10.29 7.69 -6.04
N PHE A 227 9.09 7.10 -5.89
CA PHE A 227 8.89 5.75 -5.36
C PHE A 227 7.95 4.91 -6.24
N TYR A 228 7.59 5.46 -7.40
CA TYR A 228 6.81 4.78 -8.43
C TYR A 228 7.40 5.03 -9.83
N ASP A 229 7.05 4.20 -10.82
CA ASP A 229 7.69 4.27 -12.13
C ASP A 229 7.33 5.60 -12.78
N SER A 230 8.34 6.31 -13.26
CA SER A 230 8.21 7.52 -14.05
C SER A 230 7.23 7.40 -15.23
N SER A 231 7.05 6.20 -15.80
CA SER A 231 6.09 5.93 -16.88
C SER A 231 4.62 6.01 -16.44
N SER A 232 4.36 5.93 -15.14
CA SER A 232 3.03 5.97 -14.52
C SER A 232 2.61 7.35 -14.04
N ILE A 233 3.45 8.38 -14.25
CA ILE A 233 3.13 9.78 -13.91
C ILE A 233 2.02 10.26 -14.84
N ASP A 234 0.80 10.37 -14.30
CA ASP A 234 -0.23 11.20 -14.90
C ASP A 234 0.20 12.65 -14.65
N THR A 235 0.78 13.26 -15.67
CA THR A 235 1.21 14.66 -15.58
C THR A 235 -0.01 15.52 -15.22
N PRO A 236 0.04 16.35 -14.15
CA PRO A 236 -1.01 17.30 -13.86
C PRO A 236 -1.02 18.34 -14.99
N TYR A 237 -1.85 18.14 -16.01
CA TYR A 237 -2.10 19.17 -17.00
C TYR A 237 -2.91 20.29 -16.33
N LEU A 238 -2.22 21.37 -15.96
CA LEU A 238 -2.85 22.68 -15.81
C LEU A 238 -2.96 23.29 -17.21
N THR A 239 -4.04 23.02 -17.93
CA THR A 239 -4.37 23.75 -19.16
C THR A 239 -5.62 24.63 -18.99
N PRO A 240 -5.61 25.86 -19.51
CA PRO A 240 -6.80 26.71 -19.60
C PRO A 240 -7.81 26.10 -20.57
N PHE A 241 -9.07 26.16 -20.15
CA PHE A 241 -10.33 25.86 -20.84
C PHE A 241 -10.27 25.78 -22.38
N ASP A 242 -10.64 24.63 -22.95
CA ASP A 242 -11.20 24.53 -24.31
C ASP A 242 -12.29 23.44 -24.38
N PRO A 243 -13.33 23.61 -25.23
CA PRO A 243 -14.59 22.85 -25.22
C PRO A 243 -14.47 21.45 -25.86
N PRO A 244 -15.47 20.55 -25.65
CA PRO A 244 -15.30 19.13 -25.93
C PRO A 244 -15.47 18.78 -27.42
N LEU A 245 -14.53 18.01 -27.95
CA LEU A 245 -14.70 17.21 -29.15
C LEU A 245 -14.52 15.73 -28.79
N THR A 246 -15.64 14.98 -28.76
CA THR A 246 -15.64 13.53 -28.97
C THR A 246 -15.18 13.24 -30.40
N PRO A 247 -14.34 12.21 -30.65
CA PRO A 247 -14.88 10.86 -30.77
C PRO A 247 -14.03 9.70 -30.23
N GLY A 248 -14.77 8.72 -29.69
CA GLY A 248 -14.55 7.27 -29.57
C GLY A 248 -13.17 6.66 -29.76
N PHE A 249 -12.68 6.03 -28.69
CA PHE A 249 -11.82 4.85 -28.77
C PHE A 249 -12.20 3.83 -27.68
N SER A 250 -12.15 2.56 -28.07
CA SER A 250 -12.57 1.37 -27.35
C SER A 250 -11.83 1.18 -26.02
N PRO A 251 -12.47 0.60 -24.98
CA PRO A 251 -11.80 0.34 -23.71
C PRO A 251 -10.66 -0.68 -23.86
N PRO A 252 -9.47 -0.45 -23.27
CA PRO A 252 -8.57 -1.56 -22.97
C PRO A 252 -9.24 -2.47 -21.93
N GLU A 253 -9.15 -3.77 -22.19
CA GLU A 253 -9.83 -4.84 -21.49
C GLU A 253 -9.44 -4.87 -20.01
N ALA A 254 -10.45 -4.80 -19.14
CA ALA A 254 -10.29 -4.88 -17.69
C ALA A 254 -9.61 -6.21 -17.29
N THR A 255 -8.53 -6.12 -16.51
CA THR A 255 -7.88 -7.28 -15.92
C THR A 255 -8.89 -8.02 -15.03
N ARG A 256 -9.30 -9.20 -15.49
CA ARG A 256 -10.27 -10.07 -14.82
C ARG A 256 -9.62 -10.68 -13.56
N ASN A 257 -9.90 -10.11 -12.40
CA ASN A 257 -9.59 -10.75 -11.13
C ASN A 257 -10.35 -12.09 -11.04
N LYS A 258 -9.63 -13.22 -10.94
CA LYS A 258 -10.23 -14.54 -10.76
C LYS A 258 -10.57 -14.75 -9.28
N PHE A 259 -11.87 -14.81 -8.96
CA PHE A 259 -12.36 -15.17 -7.64
C PHE A 259 -12.43 -16.69 -7.50
N ILE A 260 -11.69 -17.25 -6.55
CA ILE A 260 -11.93 -18.61 -6.07
C ILE A 260 -13.01 -18.49 -4.99
N LEU A 261 -14.28 -18.68 -5.36
CA LEU A 261 -15.39 -18.76 -4.41
C LEU A 261 -15.45 -20.18 -3.84
N LEU A 262 -14.60 -20.48 -2.87
CA LEU A 262 -14.86 -21.62 -1.99
C LEU A 262 -15.99 -21.21 -1.02
N PRO A 263 -16.95 -22.10 -0.73
CA PRO A 263 -18.02 -21.75 0.21
C PRO A 263 -17.38 -21.32 1.55
N PHE A 264 -17.80 -20.14 2.03
CA PHE A 264 -17.47 -19.55 3.33
C PHE A 264 -16.08 -18.89 3.52
N VAL A 265 -15.20 -18.82 2.51
CA VAL A 265 -13.93 -18.06 2.60
C VAL A 265 -13.80 -17.11 1.42
N ILE A 266 -13.69 -15.81 1.70
CA ILE A 266 -13.46 -14.79 0.68
C ILE A 266 -12.08 -14.19 0.90
N VAL A 267 -11.24 -14.22 -0.12
CA VAL A 267 -9.87 -13.69 -0.09
C VAL A 267 -9.70 -12.64 -1.18
N SER A 268 -9.03 -11.55 -0.83
CA SER A 268 -8.60 -10.49 -1.73
C SER A 268 -7.12 -10.25 -1.54
N ILE A 269 -6.42 -10.08 -2.65
CA ILE A 269 -5.06 -9.57 -2.64
C ILE A 269 -5.00 -8.32 -3.52
N SER A 270 -4.35 -7.28 -3.03
CA SER A 270 -4.11 -6.05 -3.77
C SER A 270 -2.65 -5.70 -3.63
N CYS A 271 -1.93 -5.73 -4.74
CA CYS A 271 -0.56 -5.23 -4.79
C CYS A 271 -0.62 -3.74 -5.07
N PHE A 272 -0.16 -2.94 -4.12
CA PHE A 272 0.01 -1.51 -4.24
C PHE A 272 1.44 -1.27 -4.70
N PHE A 273 1.60 -1.10 -6.00
CA PHE A 273 2.90 -0.86 -6.60
C PHE A 273 3.22 0.63 -6.51
N GLY A 274 4.14 1.00 -5.63
CA GLY A 274 5.15 1.96 -6.04
C GLY A 274 6.22 1.14 -6.76
N TYR A 275 6.61 1.50 -7.97
CA TYR A 275 7.82 0.98 -8.64
C TYR A 275 9.05 1.84 -8.33
#